data_AF-A0A522AN80-F1
#
_entry.id   AF-A0A522AN80-F1
#
_cell.length_a   1.000
_cell.length_b   1.000
_cell.length_c   1.000
_cell.angle_alpha   90.00
_cell.angle_beta   90.00
_cell.angle_gamma   90.00
#
_symmetry.space_group_name_H-M   'P 1'
#
loop_
_entity.id
_entity.type
_entity.pdbx_description
1 polymer ?
#
loop_
_entity_poly.entity_id
_entity_poly.type
_entity_poly.pdbx_seq_one_letter_code
_entity_poly.pdbx_strand_id
1 'polypeptide(L)'
;ALGVRCRVHDPLLSDPETIPDLTDLAETVRAADILCLHTPLTHAGSFPTFHMVNDRMLAALKPGCLLINAARGAVVDNPALRERLATADLTAALDVWEGEPAVDLGLWRRAAIATPHIAGYSREGRVNGTRAVYEAFCAWQGINPMPLTPEPAQSLDCRVKTLADAVLATFDVRSEHRRMAAAIASGAAMAEVFDRLRRTSPERREFGHFQIAVTGDDPLAADLRRLGFRVSAE
;
A
#
# COMPACT_ATOMS: atom_id res chain seq x y z
N ALA A 1 17.18 1.53 0.89
CA ALA A 1 17.60 2.53 -0.12
C ALA A 1 17.61 3.96 0.43
N LEU A 2 16.54 4.43 1.10
CA LEU A 2 16.42 5.81 1.60
C LEU A 2 16.93 6.02 3.04
N GLY A 3 17.70 5.09 3.60
CA GLY A 3 18.21 5.19 4.98
C GLY A 3 17.17 5.05 6.10
N VAL A 4 15.94 4.65 5.80
CA VAL A 4 14.92 4.33 6.81
C VAL A 4 15.29 3.01 7.50
N ARG A 5 15.26 3.00 8.84
CA ARG A 5 15.46 1.78 9.62
C ARG A 5 14.23 0.89 9.50
N CYS A 6 14.42 -0.33 9.02
CA CYS A 6 13.37 -1.30 8.86
C CYS A 6 13.51 -2.42 9.91
N ARG A 7 12.38 -3.03 10.25
CA ARG A 7 12.31 -4.37 10.81
C ARG A 7 11.34 -5.15 9.95
N VAL A 8 11.69 -6.39 9.65
CA VAL A 8 10.90 -7.28 8.80
C VAL A 8 10.48 -8.46 9.66
N HIS A 9 9.22 -8.84 9.56
CA HIS A 9 8.76 -10.12 10.07
C HIS A 9 8.18 -10.93 8.93
N ASP A 10 8.83 -12.05 8.61
CA ASP A 10 8.28 -13.07 7.73
C ASP A 10 8.79 -14.43 8.23
N PRO A 11 7.92 -15.26 8.82
CA PRO A 11 8.33 -16.53 9.41
C PRO A 11 8.67 -17.60 8.35
N LEU A 12 8.42 -17.33 7.07
CA LEU A 12 8.83 -18.19 5.96
C LEU A 12 10.26 -17.88 5.49
N LEU A 13 10.81 -16.74 5.91
CA LEU A 13 12.19 -16.37 5.67
C LEU A 13 13.00 -16.77 6.90
N SER A 14 14.13 -17.44 6.68
CA SER A 14 14.93 -18.01 7.78
C SER A 14 16.42 -17.70 7.68
N ASP A 15 16.83 -16.91 6.70
CA ASP A 15 18.24 -16.62 6.43
C ASP A 15 18.58 -15.17 6.84
N PRO A 16 19.06 -14.95 8.07
CA PRO A 16 19.46 -13.63 8.55
C PRO A 16 20.70 -13.07 7.83
N GLU A 17 21.49 -13.88 7.11
CA GLU A 17 22.58 -13.35 6.28
C GLU A 17 22.04 -12.64 5.05
N THR A 18 20.88 -13.07 4.54
CA THR A 18 20.21 -12.45 3.39
C THR A 18 19.25 -11.33 3.78
N ILE A 19 18.72 -11.35 5.02
CA ILE A 19 17.74 -10.38 5.51
C ILE A 19 18.12 -9.95 6.94
N PRO A 20 19.08 -9.02 7.10
CA PRO A 20 19.59 -8.62 8.41
C PRO A 20 18.56 -7.91 9.30
N ASP A 21 17.49 -7.39 8.71
CA ASP A 21 16.41 -6.70 9.42
C ASP A 21 15.29 -7.67 9.90
N LEU A 22 15.45 -8.98 9.70
CA LEU A 22 14.46 -9.98 10.10
C LEU A 22 14.38 -10.10 11.63
N THR A 23 13.17 -10.02 12.18
CA THR A 23 12.88 -10.08 13.61
C THR A 23 11.59 -10.88 13.87
N ASP A 24 11.35 -11.22 15.14
CA ASP A 24 10.06 -11.81 15.51
C ASP A 24 8.92 -10.77 15.44
N LEU A 25 7.68 -11.24 15.33
CA LEU A 25 6.51 -10.37 15.19
C LEU A 25 6.35 -9.43 16.38
N ALA A 26 6.57 -9.94 17.59
CA ALA A 26 6.33 -9.19 18.81
C ALA A 26 7.39 -8.07 18.99
N GLU A 27 8.64 -8.32 18.60
CA GLU A 27 9.69 -7.32 18.51
C GLU A 27 9.35 -6.27 17.45
N THR A 28 8.95 -6.69 16.25
CA THR A 28 8.53 -5.78 15.17
C THR A 28 7.44 -4.83 15.66
N VAL A 29 6.38 -5.37 16.27
CA VAL A 29 5.24 -4.60 16.79
C VAL A 29 5.66 -3.60 17.87
N ARG A 30 6.43 -4.03 18.88
CA ARG A 30 6.86 -3.15 19.98
C ARG A 30 7.80 -2.02 19.52
N ALA A 31 8.60 -2.29 18.49
CA ALA A 31 9.61 -1.35 18.04
C ALA A 31 9.12 -0.42 16.91
N ALA A 32 7.97 -0.71 16.30
CA ALA A 32 7.43 0.03 15.16
C ALA A 32 6.92 1.43 15.55
N ASP A 33 7.47 2.45 14.88
CA ASP A 33 6.84 3.77 14.78
C ASP A 33 5.80 3.79 13.62
N ILE A 34 6.02 2.92 12.62
CA ILE A 34 5.10 2.61 11.54
C ILE A 34 5.04 1.09 11.40
N LEU A 35 3.86 0.50 11.49
CA LEU A 35 3.61 -0.93 11.25
C LEU A 35 2.83 -1.08 9.93
N CYS A 36 3.42 -1.73 8.93
CA CYS A 36 2.80 -1.92 7.62
C CYS A 36 2.65 -3.41 7.30
N LEU A 37 1.44 -3.83 6.92
CA LEU A 37 1.09 -5.25 6.74
C LEU A 37 1.04 -5.62 5.26
N HIS A 38 1.66 -6.77 4.92
CA HIS A 38 1.73 -7.32 3.56
C HIS A 38 1.57 -8.85 3.51
N THR A 39 0.87 -9.43 4.49
CA THR A 39 0.69 -10.89 4.56
C THR A 39 -0.54 -11.37 3.76
N PRO A 40 -0.59 -12.63 3.32
CA PRO A 40 -1.87 -13.23 2.91
C PRO A 40 -2.84 -13.29 4.10
N LEU A 41 -4.10 -13.70 3.84
CA LEU A 41 -5.04 -14.08 4.88
C LEU A 41 -5.12 -15.61 4.97
N THR A 42 -4.68 -16.18 6.08
CA THR A 42 -4.69 -17.62 6.37
C THR A 42 -5.35 -17.85 7.72
N HIS A 43 -6.24 -18.84 7.80
CA HIS A 43 -6.91 -19.22 9.05
C HIS A 43 -6.23 -20.42 9.74
N ALA A 44 -5.46 -21.18 8.98
CA ALA A 44 -4.83 -22.42 9.41
C ALA A 44 -3.40 -22.51 8.87
N GLY A 45 -2.68 -23.56 9.29
CA GLY A 45 -1.27 -23.76 8.99
C GLY A 45 -0.37 -23.26 10.11
N SER A 46 0.94 -23.32 9.90
CA SER A 46 1.94 -22.97 10.92
C SER A 46 1.98 -21.48 11.25
N PHE A 47 1.52 -20.63 10.32
CA PHE A 47 1.54 -19.17 10.44
C PHE A 47 0.18 -18.59 10.01
N PRO A 48 -0.88 -18.77 10.82
CA PRO A 48 -2.18 -18.17 10.53
C PRO A 48 -2.09 -16.64 10.68
N THR A 49 -2.73 -15.91 9.78
CA THR A 49 -2.72 -14.45 9.77
C THR A 49 -4.08 -13.82 10.09
N PHE A 50 -5.15 -14.62 10.17
CA PHE A 50 -6.45 -14.17 10.65
C PHE A 50 -6.31 -13.60 12.07
N HIS A 51 -6.67 -12.31 12.22
CA HIS A 51 -6.52 -11.53 13.46
C HIS A 51 -5.11 -11.64 14.06
N MET A 52 -4.08 -11.75 13.22
CA MET A 52 -2.68 -11.69 13.66
C MET A 52 -2.39 -10.39 14.43
N VAL A 53 -3.00 -9.30 13.99
CA VAL A 53 -3.01 -8.02 14.71
C VAL A 53 -4.33 -7.91 15.48
N ASN A 54 -4.37 -8.55 16.64
CA ASN A 54 -5.49 -8.53 17.59
C ASN A 54 -5.33 -7.39 18.63
N ASP A 55 -6.28 -7.32 19.57
CA ASP A 55 -6.29 -6.38 20.70
C ASP A 55 -4.96 -6.32 21.47
N ARG A 56 -4.35 -7.48 21.78
CA ARG A 56 -3.06 -7.56 22.48
C ARG A 56 -1.93 -6.94 21.67
N MET A 57 -1.86 -7.20 20.37
CA MET A 57 -0.85 -6.60 19.49
C MET A 57 -1.07 -5.10 19.31
N LEU A 58 -2.33 -4.68 19.15
CA LEU A 58 -2.72 -3.27 19.06
C LEU A 58 -2.38 -2.49 20.34
N ALA A 59 -2.52 -3.11 21.50
CA ALA A 59 -2.14 -2.53 22.80
C ALA A 59 -0.61 -2.42 22.98
N ALA A 60 0.18 -3.25 22.28
CA ALA A 60 1.63 -3.24 22.33
C ALA A 60 2.29 -2.20 21.40
N LEU A 61 1.53 -1.59 20.49
CA LEU A 61 2.00 -0.51 19.64
C LEU A 61 2.36 0.73 20.47
N LYS A 62 3.41 1.44 20.03
CA LYS A 62 3.79 2.71 20.66
C LYS A 62 2.67 3.76 20.51
N PRO A 63 2.49 4.64 21.51
CA PRO A 63 1.72 5.87 21.31
C PRO A 63 2.30 6.67 20.13
N GLY A 64 1.43 7.13 19.24
CA GLY A 64 1.77 7.82 17.99
C GLY A 64 2.11 6.89 16.81
N CYS A 65 2.01 5.57 16.96
CA CYS A 65 2.28 4.63 15.88
C CYS A 65 1.31 4.83 14.69
N LEU A 66 1.81 4.64 13.48
CA LEU A 66 1.00 4.54 12.26
C LEU A 66 0.85 3.08 11.85
N LEU A 67 -0.38 2.55 11.92
CA LEU A 67 -0.74 1.25 11.35
C LEU A 67 -1.20 1.42 9.90
N ILE A 68 -0.64 0.63 8.99
CA ILE A 68 -1.03 0.57 7.58
C ILE A 68 -1.45 -0.85 7.24
N ASN A 69 -2.70 -1.04 6.80
CA ASN A 69 -3.15 -2.32 6.26
C ASN A 69 -3.66 -2.14 4.82
N ALA A 70 -2.89 -2.64 3.86
CA ALA A 70 -3.27 -2.80 2.46
C ALA A 70 -3.11 -4.24 1.99
N ALA A 71 -3.10 -5.20 2.94
CA ALA A 71 -2.95 -6.62 2.67
C ALA A 71 -4.32 -7.30 2.51
N ARG A 72 -4.90 -7.74 3.62
CA ARG A 72 -6.25 -8.30 3.71
C ARG A 72 -6.92 -7.80 4.98
N GLY A 73 -8.22 -7.55 4.91
CA GLY A 73 -8.99 -6.93 5.99
C GLY A 73 -8.84 -7.64 7.33
N ALA A 74 -9.26 -8.90 7.37
CA ALA A 74 -9.27 -9.74 8.58
C ALA A 74 -7.87 -10.15 9.09
N VAL A 75 -6.79 -9.59 8.57
CA VAL A 75 -5.46 -9.72 9.22
C VAL A 75 -5.41 -8.90 10.51
N VAL A 76 -6.15 -7.78 10.52
CA VAL A 76 -6.39 -6.96 11.70
C VAL A 76 -7.79 -7.27 12.22
N ASP A 77 -7.92 -7.44 13.53
CA ASP A 77 -9.23 -7.46 14.19
C ASP A 77 -9.84 -6.05 14.13
N ASN A 78 -10.76 -5.84 13.18
CA ASN A 78 -11.35 -4.53 12.90
C ASN A 78 -12.13 -3.95 14.10
N PRO A 79 -12.98 -4.73 14.81
CA PRO A 79 -13.58 -4.29 16.07
C PRO A 79 -12.56 -3.84 17.11
N ALA A 80 -11.50 -4.63 17.36
CA ALA A 80 -10.45 -4.25 18.31
C ALA A 80 -9.71 -2.97 17.87
N LEU A 81 -9.43 -2.83 16.57
CA LEU A 81 -8.81 -1.62 16.03
C LEU A 81 -9.69 -0.39 16.21
N ARG A 82 -11.02 -0.51 16.01
CA ARG A 82 -11.96 0.60 16.19
C ARG A 82 -11.92 1.14 17.61
N GLU A 83 -11.91 0.25 18.60
CA GLU A 83 -11.81 0.63 20.02
C GLU A 83 -10.44 1.22 20.33
N ARG A 84 -9.36 0.62 19.81
CA ARG A 84 -8.00 1.15 19.99
C ARG A 84 -7.80 2.54 19.40
N LEU A 85 -8.43 2.85 18.26
CA LEU A 85 -8.36 4.19 17.65
C LEU A 85 -9.17 5.24 18.44
N ALA A 86 -10.03 4.82 19.38
CA ALA A 86 -10.78 5.75 20.21
C ALA A 86 -9.92 6.52 21.23
N THR A 87 -8.73 6.01 21.56
CA THR A 87 -7.81 6.65 22.51
C THR A 87 -6.96 7.76 21.88
N ALA A 88 -7.05 7.97 20.55
CA ALA A 88 -6.41 9.04 19.78
C ALA A 88 -4.87 9.11 19.82
N ASP A 89 -4.19 8.08 20.32
CA ASP A 89 -2.74 7.90 20.29
C ASP A 89 -2.29 6.83 19.28
N LEU A 90 -3.17 6.44 18.34
CA LEU A 90 -2.85 5.55 17.22
C LEU A 90 -3.43 6.15 15.93
N THR A 91 -2.67 6.09 14.85
CA THR A 91 -3.15 6.48 13.51
C THR A 91 -3.28 5.22 12.65
N ALA A 92 -4.34 5.11 11.85
CA ALA A 92 -4.51 4.01 10.90
C ALA A 92 -4.74 4.52 9.47
N ALA A 93 -4.09 3.87 8.50
CA ALA A 93 -4.37 3.98 7.07
C ALA A 93 -4.81 2.61 6.55
N LEU A 94 -6.06 2.48 6.13
CA LEU A 94 -6.68 1.21 5.76
C LEU A 94 -7.14 1.25 4.30
N ASP A 95 -6.65 0.32 3.49
CA ASP A 95 -7.20 0.05 2.16
C ASP A 95 -8.12 -1.17 2.16
N VAL A 96 -7.98 -2.07 3.14
CA VAL A 96 -8.71 -3.34 3.21
C VAL A 96 -9.49 -3.46 4.52
N TRP A 97 -10.63 -4.16 4.47
CA TRP A 97 -11.60 -4.20 5.56
C TRP A 97 -12.10 -5.63 5.81
N GLU A 98 -12.27 -5.99 7.08
CA GLU A 98 -13.02 -7.18 7.44
C GLU A 98 -14.50 -7.00 7.03
N GLY A 99 -15.07 -8.00 6.37
CA GLY A 99 -16.47 -7.95 5.91
C GLY A 99 -16.70 -7.21 4.59
N GLU A 100 -15.66 -6.96 3.78
CA GLU A 100 -15.83 -6.35 2.44
C GLU A 100 -16.93 -7.04 1.61
N PRO A 101 -17.77 -6.27 0.91
CA PRO A 101 -17.73 -4.80 0.74
C PRO A 101 -18.45 -4.00 1.85
N ALA A 102 -18.96 -4.65 2.90
CA ALA A 102 -19.70 -4.02 4.00
C ALA A 102 -18.74 -3.51 5.10
N VAL A 103 -18.11 -2.37 4.85
CA VAL A 103 -17.16 -1.73 5.77
C VAL A 103 -17.84 -1.22 7.06
N ASP A 104 -17.23 -1.49 8.23
CA ASP A 104 -17.62 -0.86 9.50
C ASP A 104 -17.41 0.67 9.43
N LEU A 105 -18.51 1.41 9.38
CA LEU A 105 -18.52 2.87 9.37
C LEU A 105 -17.88 3.50 10.60
N GLY A 106 -17.98 2.86 11.76
CA GLY A 106 -17.36 3.32 13.01
C GLY A 106 -15.84 3.26 12.93
N LEU A 107 -15.29 2.22 12.32
CA LEU A 107 -13.86 2.11 12.05
C LEU A 107 -13.43 3.07 10.94
N TRP A 108 -14.17 3.13 9.83
CA TRP A 108 -13.89 4.02 8.72
C TRP A 108 -13.75 5.48 9.15
N ARG A 109 -14.65 5.98 10.02
CA ARG A 109 -14.62 7.36 10.54
C ARG A 109 -13.38 7.68 11.38
N ARG A 110 -12.72 6.66 11.94
CA ARG A 110 -11.55 6.81 12.82
C ARG A 110 -10.23 6.66 12.08
N ALA A 111 -10.22 6.01 10.92
CA ALA A 111 -9.02 5.88 10.09
C ALA A 111 -8.65 7.23 9.47
N ALA A 112 -7.36 7.57 9.48
CA ALA A 112 -6.85 8.80 8.89
C ALA A 112 -6.86 8.76 7.36
N ILE A 113 -6.61 7.58 6.80
CA ILE A 113 -6.81 7.27 5.37
C ILE A 113 -7.63 5.99 5.29
N ALA A 114 -8.63 6.00 4.40
CA ALA A 114 -9.56 4.92 4.23
C ALA A 114 -9.94 4.82 2.76
N THR A 115 -9.58 3.71 2.10
CA THR A 115 -9.83 3.50 0.67
C THR A 115 -10.49 2.14 0.40
N PRO A 116 -11.19 1.97 -0.74
CA PRO A 116 -12.00 0.79 -0.98
C PRO A 116 -11.21 -0.31 -1.70
N HIS A 117 -10.11 -0.80 -1.13
CA HIS A 117 -9.31 -1.91 -1.67
C HIS A 117 -8.81 -1.65 -3.11
N ILE A 118 -8.09 -0.53 -3.27
CA ILE A 118 -7.55 -0.03 -4.54
C ILE A 118 -6.03 0.16 -4.52
N ALA A 119 -5.32 -0.20 -3.44
CA ALA A 119 -3.88 0.04 -3.33
C ALA A 119 -3.07 -0.61 -4.46
N GLY A 120 -3.54 -1.72 -5.02
CA GLY A 120 -2.92 -2.41 -6.16
C GLY A 120 -3.38 -1.97 -7.56
N TYR A 121 -4.28 -0.98 -7.69
CA TYR A 121 -4.96 -0.67 -8.96
C TYR A 121 -4.15 0.28 -9.88
N SER A 122 -2.86 0.02 -10.06
CA SER A 122 -2.08 0.70 -11.12
C SER A 122 -2.39 0.11 -12.50
N ARG A 123 -2.24 0.93 -13.52
CA ARG A 123 -2.28 0.47 -14.91
C ARG A 123 -1.19 -0.55 -15.19
N GLU A 124 0.03 -0.27 -14.75
CA GLU A 124 1.18 -1.16 -14.84
C GLU A 124 0.91 -2.49 -14.14
N GLY A 125 0.32 -2.49 -12.94
CA GLY A 125 -0.06 -3.71 -12.22
C GLY A 125 -1.03 -4.59 -13.02
N ARG A 126 -2.05 -3.99 -13.65
CA ARG A 126 -3.01 -4.71 -14.52
C ARG A 126 -2.34 -5.30 -15.76
N VAL A 127 -1.48 -4.52 -16.42
CA VAL A 127 -0.72 -4.98 -17.61
C VAL A 127 0.24 -6.10 -17.22
N ASN A 128 0.94 -5.98 -16.09
CA ASN A 128 1.88 -6.97 -15.58
C ASN A 128 1.20 -8.30 -15.25
N GLY A 129 -0.04 -8.27 -14.70
CA GLY A 129 -0.83 -9.47 -14.48
C GLY A 129 -1.11 -10.23 -15.78
N THR A 130 -1.59 -9.54 -16.82
CA THR A 130 -1.80 -10.13 -18.15
C THR A 130 -0.50 -10.64 -18.76
N ARG A 131 0.58 -9.85 -18.65
CA ARG A 131 1.91 -10.22 -19.16
C ARG A 131 2.42 -11.50 -18.53
N ALA A 132 2.32 -11.64 -17.20
CA ALA A 132 2.80 -12.83 -16.50
C ALA A 132 2.09 -14.11 -16.98
N VAL A 133 0.77 -14.04 -17.20
CA VAL A 133 -0.01 -15.16 -17.75
C VAL A 133 0.39 -15.45 -19.20
N TYR A 134 0.59 -14.41 -20.01
CA TYR A 134 1.03 -14.55 -21.40
C TYR A 134 2.42 -15.20 -21.50
N GLU A 135 3.38 -14.73 -20.71
CA GLU A 135 4.75 -15.27 -20.69
C GLU A 135 4.76 -16.74 -20.22
N ALA A 136 3.98 -17.08 -19.18
CA ALA A 136 3.83 -18.44 -18.72
C ALA A 136 3.21 -19.36 -19.80
N PHE A 137 2.20 -18.86 -20.52
CA PHE A 137 1.59 -19.59 -21.64
C PHE A 137 2.59 -19.81 -22.79
N CYS A 138 3.33 -18.77 -23.17
CA CYS A 138 4.38 -18.86 -24.18
C CYS A 138 5.45 -19.89 -23.79
N ALA A 139 5.92 -19.86 -22.55
CA ALA A 139 6.88 -20.85 -22.03
C ALA A 139 6.31 -22.28 -22.09
N TRP A 140 5.05 -22.47 -21.69
CA TRP A 140 4.38 -23.77 -21.76
C TRP A 140 4.25 -24.30 -23.20
N GLN A 141 4.04 -23.41 -24.17
CA GLN A 141 3.93 -23.75 -25.59
C GLN A 141 5.27 -23.81 -26.34
N GLY A 142 6.39 -23.43 -25.70
CA GLY A 142 7.68 -23.29 -26.38
C GLY A 142 7.72 -22.16 -27.41
N ILE A 143 6.89 -21.13 -27.24
CA ILE A 143 6.82 -19.95 -28.11
C ILE A 143 7.61 -18.81 -27.47
N ASN A 144 8.40 -18.08 -28.25
CA ASN A 144 9.06 -16.87 -27.76
C ASN A 144 8.01 -15.75 -27.60
N PRO A 145 7.88 -15.15 -26.39
CA PRO A 145 6.92 -14.06 -26.18
C PRO A 145 7.33 -12.82 -26.97
N MET A 146 6.34 -12.12 -27.52
CA MET A 146 6.57 -10.82 -28.14
C MET A 146 6.85 -9.77 -27.06
N PRO A 147 7.88 -8.93 -27.23
CA PRO A 147 8.17 -7.87 -26.27
C PRO A 147 7.04 -6.83 -26.28
N LEU A 148 6.64 -6.36 -25.10
CA LEU A 148 5.73 -5.23 -24.99
C LEU A 148 6.46 -3.93 -25.32
N THR A 149 5.84 -3.09 -26.15
CA THR A 149 6.32 -1.72 -26.36
C THR A 149 6.10 -0.91 -25.09
N PRO A 150 7.14 -0.35 -24.46
CA PRO A 150 6.97 0.52 -23.31
C PRO A 150 6.21 1.77 -23.69
N GLU A 151 5.34 2.24 -22.80
CA GLU A 151 4.69 3.53 -23.00
C GLU A 151 5.68 4.68 -22.78
N PRO A 152 5.51 5.79 -23.53
CA PRO A 152 6.32 6.97 -23.31
C PRO A 152 6.15 7.48 -21.89
N ALA A 153 7.25 7.97 -21.30
CA ALA A 153 7.19 8.57 -19.99
C ALA A 153 6.40 9.88 -20.03
N GLN A 154 5.60 10.12 -19.00
CA GLN A 154 4.94 11.40 -18.80
C GLN A 154 5.88 12.33 -18.04
N SER A 155 6.13 13.53 -18.57
CA SER A 155 6.83 14.56 -17.81
C SER A 155 5.94 15.04 -16.66
N LEU A 156 6.46 15.00 -15.44
CA LEU A 156 5.84 15.67 -14.30
C LEU A 156 6.27 17.12 -14.31
N ASP A 157 5.35 17.97 -14.76
CA ASP A 157 5.53 19.40 -14.85
C ASP A 157 5.27 20.03 -13.47
N CYS A 158 6.27 20.04 -12.57
CA CYS A 158 6.23 20.90 -11.37
C CYS A 158 7.50 20.87 -10.52
N ARG A 159 7.63 21.95 -9.74
CA ARG A 159 8.54 22.29 -8.64
C ARG A 159 8.58 21.22 -7.53
N VAL A 160 8.99 20.00 -7.86
CA VAL A 160 9.27 18.94 -6.89
C VAL A 160 10.46 19.39 -6.04
N LYS A 161 10.21 19.71 -4.77
CA LYS A 161 11.27 20.11 -3.83
C LYS A 161 11.62 18.98 -2.87
N THR A 162 10.73 18.00 -2.74
CA THR A 162 10.86 16.86 -1.83
C THR A 162 10.34 15.58 -2.48
N LEU A 163 10.72 14.42 -1.93
CA LEU A 163 10.17 13.13 -2.35
C LEU A 163 8.65 13.06 -2.16
N ALA A 164 8.14 13.69 -1.10
CA ALA A 164 6.70 13.72 -0.82
C ALA A 164 5.94 14.48 -1.93
N ASP A 165 6.50 15.59 -2.43
CA ASP A 165 5.91 16.32 -3.54
C ASP A 165 5.82 15.45 -4.80
N ALA A 166 6.92 14.74 -5.13
CA ALA A 166 6.95 13.83 -6.27
C ALA A 166 5.90 12.72 -6.15
N VAL A 167 5.83 12.06 -5.00
CA VAL A 167 4.86 10.98 -4.76
C VAL A 167 3.43 11.51 -4.87
N LEU A 168 3.11 12.61 -4.20
CA LEU A 168 1.76 13.19 -4.19
C LEU A 168 1.34 13.77 -5.55
N ALA A 169 2.29 14.23 -6.36
CA ALA A 169 2.03 14.67 -7.73
C ALA A 169 1.59 13.52 -8.65
N THR A 170 2.03 12.28 -8.37
CA THR A 170 1.61 11.10 -9.15
C THR A 170 0.27 10.53 -8.69
N PHE A 171 0.07 10.43 -7.38
CA PHE A 171 -1.13 9.86 -6.80
C PHE A 171 -1.31 10.34 -5.35
N ASP A 172 -2.32 11.16 -5.13
CA ASP A 172 -2.72 11.58 -3.78
C ASP A 172 -3.82 10.68 -3.22
N VAL A 173 -3.46 9.76 -2.33
CA VAL A 173 -4.41 8.83 -1.67
C VAL A 173 -5.51 9.56 -0.88
N ARG A 174 -5.29 10.81 -0.45
CA ARG A 174 -6.32 11.62 0.23
C ARG A 174 -7.48 11.96 -0.71
N SER A 175 -7.26 11.96 -2.03
CA SER A 175 -8.34 12.14 -3.00
C SER A 175 -9.30 10.95 -2.98
N GLU A 176 -8.80 9.73 -2.91
CA GLU A 176 -9.60 8.50 -2.82
C GLU A 176 -10.37 8.41 -1.51
N HIS A 177 -9.73 8.76 -0.38
CA HIS A 177 -10.42 8.86 0.90
C HIS A 177 -11.59 9.87 0.84
N ARG A 178 -11.36 11.07 0.26
CA ARG A 178 -12.42 12.08 0.09
C ARG A 178 -13.55 11.60 -0.84
N ARG A 179 -13.23 10.85 -1.90
CA ARG A 179 -14.24 10.24 -2.78
C ARG A 179 -15.11 9.24 -2.04
N MET A 180 -14.50 8.40 -1.19
CA MET A 180 -15.24 7.48 -0.33
C MET A 180 -16.13 8.23 0.68
N ALA A 181 -15.60 9.27 1.32
CA ALA A 181 -16.35 10.11 2.24
C ALA A 181 -17.57 10.77 1.57
N ALA A 182 -17.38 11.38 0.39
CA ALA A 182 -18.46 12.00 -0.37
C ALA A 182 -19.53 10.99 -0.81
N ALA A 183 -19.11 9.78 -1.22
CA ALA A 183 -20.04 8.74 -1.62
C ALA A 183 -20.85 8.19 -0.44
N ILE A 184 -20.24 8.02 0.75
CA ILE A 184 -20.96 7.66 1.98
C ILE A 184 -21.96 8.74 2.37
N ALA A 185 -21.57 10.02 2.28
CA ALA A 185 -22.43 11.15 2.60
C ALA A 185 -23.68 11.27 1.69
N SER A 186 -23.65 10.66 0.49
CA SER A 186 -24.81 10.63 -0.42
C SER A 186 -25.96 9.74 0.05
N GLY A 187 -25.76 8.93 1.10
CA GLY A 187 -26.77 8.02 1.65
C GLY A 187 -26.90 6.69 0.91
N ALA A 188 -26.05 6.42 -0.09
CA ALA A 188 -25.98 5.13 -0.76
C ALA A 188 -25.48 4.02 0.18
N ALA A 189 -25.91 2.78 -0.07
CA ALA A 189 -25.48 1.63 0.72
C ALA A 189 -23.96 1.43 0.64
N MET A 190 -23.32 1.11 1.78
CA MET A 190 -21.85 0.99 1.86
C MET A 190 -21.29 0.03 0.82
N ALA A 191 -21.88 -1.16 0.68
CA ALA A 191 -21.43 -2.17 -0.28
C ALA A 191 -21.45 -1.66 -1.73
N GLU A 192 -22.51 -0.96 -2.13
CA GLU A 192 -22.63 -0.38 -3.47
C GLU A 192 -21.63 0.75 -3.70
N VAL A 193 -21.43 1.60 -2.69
CA VAL A 193 -20.41 2.66 -2.71
C VAL A 193 -19.03 2.07 -2.91
N PHE A 194 -18.67 1.05 -2.12
CA PHE A 194 -17.38 0.38 -2.14
C PHE A 194 -17.07 -0.18 -3.53
N ASP A 195 -17.97 -1.00 -4.09
CA ASP A 195 -17.76 -1.62 -5.39
C ASP A 195 -17.79 -0.62 -6.55
N ARG A 196 -18.65 0.41 -6.47
CA ARG A 196 -18.67 1.48 -7.47
C ARG A 196 -17.35 2.24 -7.50
N LEU A 197 -16.80 2.60 -6.34
CA LEU A 197 -15.54 3.34 -6.27
C LEU A 197 -14.37 2.52 -6.81
N ARG A 198 -14.33 1.21 -6.55
CA ARG A 198 -13.33 0.30 -7.16
C ARG A 198 -13.41 0.29 -8.67
N ARG A 199 -14.61 0.17 -9.23
CA ARG A 199 -14.82 0.16 -10.70
C ARG A 199 -14.50 1.49 -11.36
N THR A 200 -14.76 2.59 -10.66
CA THR A 200 -14.62 3.96 -11.18
C THR A 200 -13.38 4.67 -10.64
N SER A 201 -12.42 3.93 -10.09
CA SER A 201 -11.15 4.51 -9.65
C SER A 201 -10.46 5.16 -10.86
N PRO A 202 -9.98 6.41 -10.74
CA PRO A 202 -9.13 7.03 -11.74
C PRO A 202 -7.99 6.10 -12.10
N GLU A 203 -7.58 6.15 -13.37
CA GLU A 203 -6.38 5.46 -13.78
C GLU A 203 -5.19 6.02 -13.00
N ARG A 204 -4.46 5.13 -12.33
CA ARG A 204 -3.24 5.44 -11.58
C ARG A 204 -2.04 4.84 -12.29
N ARG A 205 -0.96 5.60 -12.39
CA ARG A 205 0.33 5.16 -12.96
C ARG A 205 1.37 4.97 -11.85
N GLU A 206 2.31 4.06 -12.06
CA GLU A 206 3.45 3.86 -11.15
C GLU A 206 4.59 4.88 -11.39
N PHE A 207 5.49 5.06 -10.43
CA PHE A 207 6.56 6.06 -10.49
C PHE A 207 7.43 5.96 -11.76
N GLY A 208 7.67 4.74 -12.24
CA GLY A 208 8.45 4.49 -13.46
C GLY A 208 7.82 4.98 -14.76
N HIS A 209 6.55 5.40 -14.74
CA HIS A 209 5.90 6.09 -15.85
C HIS A 209 6.28 7.57 -15.92
N PHE A 210 6.70 8.16 -14.81
CA PHE A 210 6.91 9.60 -14.70
C PHE A 210 8.38 9.98 -14.83
N GLN A 211 8.62 11.07 -15.54
CA GLN A 211 9.93 11.69 -15.71
C GLN A 211 9.96 13.05 -15.01
N ILE A 212 10.95 13.26 -14.15
CA ILE A 212 11.17 14.50 -13.41
C ILE A 212 12.48 15.11 -13.89
N ALA A 213 12.41 16.37 -14.32
CA ALA A 213 13.58 17.19 -14.59
C ALA A 213 14.15 17.72 -13.27
N VAL A 214 15.47 17.64 -13.11
CA VAL A 214 16.19 18.18 -11.95
C VAL A 214 17.34 19.07 -12.42
N THR A 215 17.56 20.17 -11.71
CA THR A 215 18.63 21.14 -12.03
C THR A 215 19.95 20.74 -11.40
N GLY A 216 21.00 20.56 -12.21
CA GLY A 216 22.37 20.33 -11.72
C GLY A 216 22.52 19.07 -10.85
N ASP A 217 23.40 19.13 -9.85
CA ASP A 217 23.66 18.05 -8.89
C ASP A 217 22.64 18.05 -7.73
N ASP A 218 21.33 18.07 -8.06
CA ASP A 218 20.29 18.04 -7.05
C ASP A 218 20.37 16.73 -6.22
N PRO A 219 20.59 16.80 -4.89
CA PRO A 219 20.64 15.61 -4.03
C PRO A 219 19.36 14.78 -4.07
N LEU A 220 18.21 15.38 -4.43
CA LEU A 220 16.93 14.70 -4.61
C LEU A 220 16.94 13.71 -5.77
N ALA A 221 17.77 13.96 -6.80
CA ALA A 221 17.82 13.15 -8.01
C ALA A 221 18.17 11.67 -7.72
N ALA A 222 19.04 11.42 -6.75
CA ALA A 222 19.42 10.07 -6.35
C ALA A 222 18.25 9.34 -5.68
N ASP A 223 17.54 10.01 -4.78
CA ASP A 223 16.42 9.42 -4.05
C ASP A 223 15.17 9.22 -4.94
N LEU A 224 14.91 10.12 -5.88
CA LEU A 224 13.86 9.93 -6.89
C LEU A 224 14.12 8.67 -7.74
N ARG A 225 15.36 8.45 -8.19
CA ARG A 225 15.73 7.22 -8.90
C ARG A 225 15.58 5.98 -8.02
N ARG A 226 15.95 6.06 -6.74
CA ARG A 226 15.77 4.97 -5.77
C ARG A 226 14.30 4.61 -5.55
N LEU A 227 13.39 5.58 -5.60
CA LEU A 227 11.94 5.33 -5.57
C LEU A 227 11.39 4.72 -6.86
N GLY A 228 12.12 4.85 -7.98
CA GLY A 228 11.72 4.31 -9.28
C GLY A 228 11.23 5.36 -10.29
N PHE A 229 11.35 6.65 -9.99
CA PHE A 229 11.11 7.71 -10.98
C PHE A 229 12.19 7.73 -12.05
N ARG A 230 11.83 8.17 -13.26
CA ARG A 230 12.82 8.55 -14.28
C ARG A 230 13.28 9.98 -13.99
N VAL A 231 14.58 10.22 -14.04
CA VAL A 231 15.16 11.53 -13.74
C VAL A 231 16.08 11.97 -14.87
N SER A 232 15.79 13.11 -15.48
CA SER A 232 16.62 13.75 -16.50
C SER A 232 17.26 15.03 -15.97
N ALA A 233 18.46 15.34 -16.47
CA ALA A 233 19.02 16.67 -16.29
C ALA A 233 18.19 17.68 -17.10
N GLU A 234 17.91 18.84 -16.50
CA GLU A 234 17.36 20.01 -17.18
C GLU A 234 18.35 20.63 -18.17
#